data_AF-A0A7T2S5F5-F1
#
_entry.id   AF-A0A7T2S5F5-F1
#
_cell.length_a   1.000
_cell.length_b   1.000
_cell.length_c   1.000
_cell.angle_alpha   90.00
_cell.angle_beta   90.00
_cell.angle_gamma   90.00
#
_symmetry.space_group_name_H-M   'P 1'
#
loop_
_entity.id
_entity.type
_entity.pdbx_description
1 polymer ?
#
loop_
_entity_poly.entity_id
_entity_poly.type
_entity_poly.pdbx_seq_one_letter_code
_entity_poly.pdbx_strand_id
1 'polypeptide(L)'
;MSQQQKTDPQPAAGRIPTSTEAALVEYGKQLLLRSTETALDFHKTMLGISATFGTLVATLTPILVWGDKDAKMPMAEGWLLILPLLLMLLSSVVFAWGYYPRHASININVIEDIKAAREQVLKSRKILAGVGLGLFSASLLLILGLTLYFRTNV
;
A
#
# COMPACT_ATOMS: atom_id res chain seq x y z
N MET A 1 -17.26 25.05 -41.04
CA MET A 1 -16.89 24.59 -39.68
C MET A 1 -15.65 23.72 -39.82
N SER A 2 -14.47 24.34 -39.74
CA SER A 2 -13.19 23.66 -39.97
C SER A 2 -12.64 23.19 -38.64
N GLN A 3 -12.54 21.87 -38.46
CA GLN A 3 -11.86 21.28 -37.31
C GLN A 3 -10.37 21.66 -37.37
N GLN A 4 -9.93 22.49 -36.42
CA GLN A 4 -8.51 22.71 -36.17
C GLN A 4 -7.94 21.41 -35.57
N GLN A 5 -7.35 20.61 -36.45
CA GLN A 5 -6.53 19.47 -36.11
C GLN A 5 -5.32 19.98 -35.30
N LYS A 6 -5.40 19.81 -33.97
CA LYS A 6 -4.33 20.10 -33.03
C LYS A 6 -3.24 19.05 -33.25
N THR A 7 -2.33 19.32 -34.18
CA THR A 7 -1.11 18.55 -34.36
C THR A 7 -0.31 18.61 -33.06
N ASP A 8 -0.33 17.51 -32.31
CA ASP A 8 0.68 17.28 -31.28
C ASP A 8 2.06 17.41 -31.94
N PRO A 9 2.99 18.20 -31.39
CA PRO A 9 4.34 18.29 -31.93
C PRO A 9 5.01 16.94 -31.65
N GLN A 10 4.94 16.07 -32.66
CA GLN A 10 5.76 14.88 -32.75
C GLN A 10 7.22 15.34 -32.59
N PRO A 11 7.98 14.85 -31.60
CA PRO A 11 9.33 15.31 -31.38
C PRO A 11 10.12 15.00 -32.65
N ALA A 12 10.55 16.05 -33.35
CA ALA A 12 11.37 15.94 -34.54
C ALA A 12 12.63 15.15 -34.16
N ALA A 13 12.73 13.92 -34.67
CA ALA A 13 13.90 13.07 -34.52
C ALA A 13 15.12 13.84 -35.05
N GLY A 14 15.95 14.36 -34.13
CA GLY A 14 17.12 15.17 -34.46
C GLY A 14 17.22 16.54 -33.76
N ARG A 15 16.20 17.00 -33.01
CA ARG A 15 16.33 18.24 -32.23
C ARG A 15 17.17 18.01 -30.97
N ILE A 16 18.30 18.70 -30.86
CA ILE A 16 19.09 18.75 -29.63
C ILE A 16 18.21 19.41 -28.55
N PRO A 17 17.91 18.73 -27.43
CA PRO A 17 17.13 19.32 -26.35
C PRO A 17 17.87 20.55 -25.82
N THR A 18 17.12 21.61 -25.51
CA THR A 18 17.69 22.78 -24.83
C THR A 18 18.26 22.36 -23.47
N SER A 19 19.25 23.10 -22.94
CA SER A 19 19.85 22.78 -21.64
C SER A 19 18.81 22.68 -20.52
N THR A 20 17.74 23.48 -20.60
CA THR A 20 16.61 23.45 -19.68
C THR A 20 15.77 22.17 -19.82
N GLU A 21 15.47 21.72 -21.05
CA GLU A 21 14.74 20.47 -21.29
C GLU A 21 15.55 19.25 -20.84
N ALA A 22 16.86 19.24 -21.10
CA ALA A 22 17.75 18.18 -20.63
C ALA A 22 17.79 18.10 -19.09
N ALA A 23 17.86 19.25 -18.41
CA ALA A 23 17.81 19.32 -16.95
C ALA A 23 16.45 18.84 -16.38
N LEU A 24 15.34 19.18 -17.04
CA LEU A 24 14.00 18.70 -16.67
C LEU A 24 13.88 17.17 -16.80
N VAL A 25 14.42 16.60 -17.89
CA VAL A 25 14.43 15.15 -18.10
C VAL A 25 15.26 14.45 -17.02
N GLU A 26 16.45 14.98 -16.70
CA GLU A 26 17.30 14.40 -15.67
C GLU A 26 16.67 14.48 -14.28
N TYR A 27 16.06 15.62 -13.95
CA TYR A 27 15.30 15.78 -12.72
C TYR A 27 14.13 14.80 -12.65
N GLY A 28 13.38 14.62 -13.75
CA GLY A 28 12.30 13.64 -13.84
C GLY A 28 12.77 12.20 -13.59
N LYS A 29 13.92 11.81 -14.14
CA LYS A 29 14.53 10.49 -13.88
C LYS A 29 14.90 10.31 -12.41
N GLN A 30 15.54 11.31 -11.80
CA GLN A 30 15.90 11.26 -10.37
C GLN A 30 14.66 11.16 -9.48
N LEU A 31 13.59 11.85 -9.84
CA LEU A 31 12.33 11.84 -9.09
C LEU A 31 11.62 10.47 -9.19
N LEU A 32 11.65 9.85 -10.38
CA LEU A 32 11.17 8.48 -10.57
C LEU A 32 11.99 7.47 -9.74
N LEU A 33 13.33 7.55 -9.80
CA LEU A 33 14.22 6.68 -9.02
C LEU A 33 13.93 6.77 -7.51
N ARG A 34 13.86 8.00 -6.97
CA ARG A 34 13.53 8.22 -5.56
C ARG A 34 12.14 7.70 -5.20
N SER A 35 11.16 7.88 -6.09
CA SER A 35 9.81 7.35 -5.86
C SER A 35 9.80 5.82 -5.83
N THR A 36 10.59 5.15 -6.67
CA THR A 36 10.70 3.69 -6.67
C THR A 36 11.44 3.16 -5.44
N GLU A 37 12.53 3.81 -5.02
CA GLU A 37 13.25 3.47 -3.79
C GLU A 37 12.34 3.60 -2.57
N THR A 38 11.61 4.71 -2.46
CA THR A 38 10.66 4.93 -1.36
C THR A 38 9.56 3.86 -1.34
N ALA A 39 9.04 3.48 -2.51
CA ALA A 39 8.06 2.40 -2.60
C ALA A 39 8.66 1.06 -2.15
N LEU A 40 9.89 0.75 -2.56
CA LEU A 40 10.57 -0.49 -2.22
C LEU A 40 10.87 -0.60 -0.72
N ASP A 41 11.33 0.48 -0.09
CA ASP A 41 11.57 0.53 1.34
C ASP A 41 10.27 0.34 2.13
N PHE A 42 9.19 0.99 1.69
CA PHE A 42 7.87 0.78 2.28
C PHE A 42 7.41 -0.69 2.21
N HIS A 43 7.61 -1.36 1.06
CA HIS A 43 7.28 -2.78 0.92
C HIS A 43 8.10 -3.65 1.88
N LYS A 44 9.40 -3.39 2.03
CA LYS A 44 10.26 -4.11 3.00
C LYS A 44 9.74 -3.94 4.43
N THR A 45 9.38 -2.72 4.81
CA THR A 45 8.80 -2.44 6.13
C THR A 45 7.50 -3.21 6.35
N MET A 46 6.57 -3.17 5.38
CA MET A 46 5.29 -3.85 5.50
C MET A 46 5.42 -5.37 5.55
N LEU A 47 6.37 -5.94 4.80
CA LEU A 47 6.69 -7.36 4.88
C LEU A 47 7.23 -7.73 6.27
N GLY A 48 8.14 -6.93 6.83
CA GLY A 48 8.64 -7.12 8.19
C GLY A 48 7.54 -7.06 9.26
N ILE A 49 6.64 -6.07 9.17
CA ILE A 49 5.48 -5.95 10.08
C ILE A 49 4.56 -7.17 9.95
N SER A 50 4.25 -7.60 8.72
CA SER A 50 3.38 -8.75 8.46
C SER A 50 3.97 -10.05 9.01
N ALA A 51 5.28 -10.28 8.80
CA ALA A 51 5.97 -11.44 9.33
C ALA A 51 6.01 -11.45 10.86
N THR A 52 6.31 -10.29 11.46
CA THR A 52 6.33 -10.14 12.93
C THR A 52 4.95 -10.38 13.53
N PHE A 53 3.91 -9.87 12.89
CA PHE A 53 2.53 -10.11 13.30
C PHE A 53 2.19 -11.60 13.21
N GLY A 54 2.58 -12.29 12.13
CA GLY A 54 2.44 -13.74 12.00
C GLY A 54 3.04 -14.51 13.16
N THR A 55 4.29 -14.20 13.51
CA THR A 55 4.98 -14.78 14.68
C THR A 55 4.28 -14.45 15.99
N LEU A 56 3.79 -13.22 16.14
CA LEU A 56 3.06 -12.77 17.32
C LEU A 56 1.76 -13.55 17.50
N VAL A 57 0.97 -13.76 16.44
CA VAL A 57 -0.22 -14.62 16.47
C VAL A 57 0.18 -16.04 16.86
N ALA A 58 1.16 -16.62 16.17
CA ALA A 58 1.56 -18.01 16.37
C ALA A 58 2.11 -18.29 17.79
N THR A 59 2.69 -17.28 18.46
CA THR A 59 3.21 -17.42 19.83
C THR A 59 2.16 -17.07 20.90
N LEU A 60 1.35 -16.02 20.69
CA LEU A 60 0.33 -15.61 21.66
C LEU A 60 -0.85 -16.57 21.72
N THR A 61 -1.30 -17.07 20.58
CA THR A 61 -2.44 -18.01 20.52
C THR A 61 -2.23 -19.22 21.43
N PRO A 62 -1.13 -19.98 21.36
CA PRO A 62 -0.94 -21.12 22.26
C PRO A 62 -0.78 -20.70 23.72
N ILE A 63 -0.10 -19.59 24.02
CA ILE A 63 0.13 -19.17 25.41
C ILE A 63 -1.17 -18.70 26.08
N LEU A 64 -2.04 -18.01 25.35
CA LEU A 64 -3.26 -17.40 25.88
C LEU A 64 -4.49 -18.31 25.78
N VAL A 65 -4.48 -19.28 24.85
CA VAL A 65 -5.55 -20.28 24.69
C VAL A 65 -5.23 -21.58 25.43
N TRP A 66 -3.97 -22.04 25.44
CA TRP A 66 -3.52 -23.27 26.13
C TRP A 66 -2.83 -22.99 27.47
N GLY A 67 -3.36 -22.05 28.24
CA GLY A 67 -2.98 -21.90 29.65
C GLY A 67 -3.05 -23.22 30.44
N ASP A 68 -3.82 -24.19 29.93
CA ASP A 68 -3.86 -25.58 30.36
C ASP A 68 -3.52 -26.52 29.19
N LYS A 69 -2.64 -27.51 29.42
CA LYS A 69 -2.10 -28.40 28.37
C LYS A 69 -3.16 -29.35 27.78
N ASP A 70 -4.32 -29.43 28.42
CA ASP A 70 -5.41 -30.36 28.10
C ASP A 70 -6.59 -29.71 27.36
N ALA A 71 -6.57 -28.39 27.12
CA ALA A 71 -7.65 -27.68 26.43
C ALA A 71 -7.69 -28.07 24.94
N LYS A 72 -8.58 -28.99 24.57
CA LYS A 72 -8.82 -29.37 23.17
C LYS A 72 -9.62 -28.26 22.48
N MET A 73 -8.95 -27.51 21.61
CA MET A 73 -9.63 -26.57 20.75
C MET A 73 -10.54 -27.36 19.78
N PRO A 74 -11.85 -27.06 19.67
CA PRO A 74 -12.66 -27.67 18.65
C PRO A 74 -12.10 -27.26 17.29
N MET A 75 -11.67 -28.22 16.47
CA MET A 75 -11.09 -27.95 15.13
C MET A 75 -12.00 -27.05 14.26
N ALA A 76 -13.31 -27.04 14.54
CA ALA A 76 -14.30 -26.17 13.91
C ALA A 76 -14.08 -24.66 14.17
N GLU A 77 -13.33 -24.27 15.20
CA GLU A 77 -13.05 -22.86 15.54
C GLU A 77 -11.63 -22.42 15.14
N GLY A 78 -10.78 -23.33 14.66
CA GLY A 78 -9.40 -23.02 14.25
C GLY A 78 -9.31 -22.02 13.09
N TRP A 79 -10.35 -21.92 12.25
CA TRP A 79 -10.40 -20.94 11.16
C TRP A 79 -10.51 -19.50 11.68
N LEU A 80 -11.11 -19.28 12.86
CA LEU A 80 -11.24 -17.96 13.47
C LEU A 80 -9.86 -17.36 13.78
N LEU A 81 -8.87 -18.20 14.12
CA LEU A 81 -7.49 -17.77 14.38
C LEU A 81 -6.74 -17.37 13.10
N ILE A 82 -7.17 -17.86 11.94
CA ILE A 82 -6.56 -17.56 10.63
C ILE A 82 -7.10 -16.23 10.09
N LEU A 83 -8.32 -15.85 10.46
CA LEU A 83 -8.98 -14.65 9.94
C LEU A 83 -8.20 -13.33 10.21
N PRO A 84 -7.65 -13.07 11.40
CA PRO A 84 -6.82 -11.88 11.65
C PRO A 84 -5.57 -11.85 10.77
N LEU A 85 -4.93 -13.01 10.54
CA LEU A 85 -3.75 -13.14 9.68
C LEU A 85 -4.08 -12.78 8.23
N LEU A 86 -5.21 -13.27 7.71
CA LEU A 86 -5.67 -12.94 6.36
C LEU A 86 -6.00 -11.45 6.21
N LEU A 87 -6.69 -10.86 7.19
CA LEU A 87 -6.98 -9.42 7.21
C LEU A 87 -5.69 -8.57 7.24
N MET A 88 -4.70 -9.00 8.02
CA MET A 88 -3.40 -8.32 8.10
C MET A 88 -2.66 -8.40 6.76
N LEU A 89 -2.63 -9.58 6.14
CA LEU A 89 -2.02 -9.77 4.83
C LEU A 89 -2.73 -8.91 3.77
N LEU A 90 -4.06 -8.87 3.78
CA LEU A 90 -4.85 -8.03 2.88
C LEU A 90 -4.54 -6.54 3.08
N SER A 91 -4.44 -6.09 4.33
CA SER A 91 -4.04 -4.72 4.67
C SER A 91 -2.67 -4.36 4.09
N SER A 92 -1.68 -5.25 4.26
CA SER A 92 -0.33 -5.09 3.72
C SER A 92 -0.33 -4.92 2.20
N VAL A 93 -1.12 -5.73 1.48
CA VAL A 93 -1.30 -5.62 0.03
C VAL A 93 -1.96 -4.29 -0.36
N VAL A 94 -2.99 -3.84 0.36
CA VAL A 94 -3.64 -2.55 0.10
C VAL A 94 -2.69 -1.38 0.31
N PHE A 95 -1.88 -1.43 1.37
CA PHE A 95 -0.85 -0.43 1.63
C PHE A 95 0.22 -0.41 0.53
N ALA A 96 0.73 -1.57 0.13
CA ALA A 96 1.67 -1.72 -0.97
C ALA A 96 1.12 -1.12 -2.27
N TRP A 97 -0.14 -1.43 -2.63
CA TRP A 97 -0.82 -0.88 -3.80
C TRP A 97 -0.99 0.65 -3.70
N GLY A 98 -1.30 1.16 -2.52
CA GLY A 98 -1.42 2.59 -2.25
C GLY A 98 -0.12 3.37 -2.48
N TYR A 99 1.03 2.73 -2.26
CA TYR A 99 2.35 3.35 -2.41
C TYR A 99 2.95 3.23 -3.82
N TYR A 100 2.39 2.38 -4.68
CA TYR A 100 2.91 2.16 -6.03
C TYR A 100 2.97 3.48 -6.84
N PRO A 101 4.09 3.77 -7.53
CA PRO A 101 4.20 4.96 -8.36
C PRO A 101 3.15 4.92 -9.48
N ARG A 102 2.37 5.99 -9.60
CA ARG A 102 1.38 6.12 -10.67
C ARG A 102 1.93 7.05 -11.75
N HIS A 103 1.82 6.62 -12.99
CA HIS A 103 2.15 7.44 -14.15
C HIS A 103 0.92 8.24 -14.56
N ALA A 104 1.10 9.55 -14.75
CA ALA A 104 0.14 10.42 -15.37
C ALA A 104 0.86 11.23 -16.45
N SER A 105 0.28 11.30 -17.65
CA SER A 105 0.73 12.20 -18.70
C SER A 105 0.26 13.62 -18.34
N ILE A 106 1.21 14.51 -18.01
CA ILE A 106 0.91 15.89 -17.57
C ILE A 106 1.61 16.85 -18.54
N ASN A 107 0.92 17.93 -18.92
CA ASN A 107 1.55 19.03 -19.63
C ASN A 107 2.31 19.93 -18.64
N ILE A 108 3.63 19.96 -18.75
CA ILE A 108 4.51 20.70 -17.83
C ILE A 108 4.32 22.22 -17.95
N ASN A 109 3.78 22.70 -19.07
CA ASN A 109 3.60 24.13 -19.33
C ASN A 109 2.32 24.70 -18.68
N VAL A 110 1.47 23.87 -18.08
CA VAL A 110 0.19 24.29 -17.48
C VAL A 110 0.21 23.95 -15.99
N ILE A 111 0.25 24.99 -15.14
CA ILE A 111 0.35 24.83 -13.68
C ILE A 111 -0.89 24.13 -13.11
N GLU A 112 -2.06 24.41 -13.68
CA GLU A 112 -3.34 23.82 -13.27
C GLU A 112 -3.33 22.29 -13.47
N ASP A 113 -2.78 21.80 -14.59
CA ASP A 113 -2.70 20.35 -14.88
C ASP A 113 -1.80 19.63 -13.86
N ILE A 114 -0.69 20.27 -13.47
CA ILE A 114 0.22 19.76 -12.44
C ILE A 114 -0.49 19.66 -11.09
N LYS A 115 -1.25 20.69 -10.70
CA LYS A 115 -2.01 20.71 -9.45
C LYS A 115 -3.09 19.63 -9.44
N ALA A 116 -3.86 19.51 -10.51
CA ALA A 116 -4.94 18.54 -10.65
C ALA A 116 -4.41 17.10 -10.59
N ALA A 117 -3.33 16.80 -11.31
CA ALA A 117 -2.71 15.48 -11.30
C ALA A 117 -2.16 15.12 -9.91
N ARG A 118 -1.52 16.07 -9.22
CA ARG A 118 -1.04 15.89 -7.84
C ARG A 118 -2.19 15.59 -6.90
N GLU A 119 -3.29 16.35 -6.98
CA GLU A 119 -4.45 16.17 -6.12
C GLU A 119 -5.13 14.81 -6.35
N GLN A 120 -5.24 14.38 -7.60
CA GLN A 120 -5.79 13.06 -7.94
C GLN A 120 -4.97 11.91 -7.35
N VAL A 121 -3.64 12.00 -7.44
CA VAL A 121 -2.73 11.01 -6.83
C VAL A 121 -2.87 11.02 -5.30
N LEU A 122 -2.87 12.20 -4.67
CA LEU A 122 -3.03 12.34 -3.22
C LEU A 122 -4.37 11.79 -2.73
N LYS A 123 -5.47 12.10 -3.42
CA LYS A 123 -6.82 11.62 -3.07
C LYS A 123 -6.89 10.10 -3.11
N SER A 124 -6.35 9.50 -4.17
CA SER A 124 -6.30 8.03 -4.30
C SER A 124 -5.46 7.38 -3.20
N ARG A 125 -4.30 7.95 -2.88
CA ARG A 125 -3.42 7.46 -1.81
C ARG A 125 -4.10 7.54 -0.45
N LYS A 126 -4.81 8.64 -0.15
CA LYS A 126 -5.55 8.80 1.10
C LYS A 126 -6.65 7.75 1.26
N ILE A 127 -7.40 7.45 0.21
CA ILE A 127 -8.46 6.44 0.25
C ILE A 127 -7.85 5.06 0.51
N LEU A 128 -6.82 4.67 -0.25
CA LEU A 128 -6.15 3.37 -0.07
C LEU A 128 -5.50 3.25 1.31
N ALA A 129 -4.87 4.31 1.81
CA ALA A 129 -4.31 4.34 3.16
C ALA A 129 -5.42 4.19 4.23
N GLY A 130 -6.56 4.85 4.05
CA GLY A 130 -7.71 4.71 4.96
C GLY A 130 -8.28 3.30 4.98
N VAL A 131 -8.42 2.66 3.81
CA VAL A 131 -8.88 1.26 3.70
C VAL A 131 -7.85 0.31 4.33
N GLY A 132 -6.57 0.49 4.02
CA GLY A 132 -5.49 -0.32 4.58
C GLY A 132 -5.43 -0.22 6.10
N LEU A 133 -5.56 1.00 6.65
CA LEU A 133 -5.61 1.25 8.10
C LEU A 133 -6.84 0.60 8.73
N GLY A 134 -8.01 0.70 8.09
CA GLY A 134 -9.23 0.04 8.57
C GLY A 134 -9.07 -1.47 8.69
N LEU A 135 -8.51 -2.13 7.67
CA LEU A 135 -8.23 -3.57 7.68
C LEU A 135 -7.19 -3.95 8.75
N PHE A 136 -6.15 -3.14 8.91
CA PHE A 136 -5.11 -3.33 9.92
C PHE A 136 -5.68 -3.28 11.34
N SER A 137 -6.43 -2.21 11.65
CA SER A 137 -7.08 -2.04 12.95
C SER A 137 -8.13 -3.13 13.20
N ALA A 138 -8.90 -3.52 12.18
CA ALA A 138 -9.85 -4.61 12.29
C ALA A 138 -9.13 -5.92 12.66
N SER A 139 -8.03 -6.27 11.98
CA SER A 139 -7.21 -7.45 12.32
C SER A 139 -6.74 -7.43 13.77
N LEU A 140 -6.20 -6.29 14.24
CA LEU A 140 -5.74 -6.13 15.61
C LEU A 140 -6.86 -6.29 16.65
N LEU A 141 -8.04 -5.72 16.39
CA LEU A 141 -9.18 -5.88 17.28
C LEU A 141 -9.70 -7.31 17.29
N LEU A 142 -9.70 -7.98 16.13
CA LEU A 142 -10.17 -9.36 15.99
C LEU A 142 -9.26 -10.32 16.76
N ILE A 143 -7.93 -10.16 16.67
CA ILE A 143 -7.02 -11.02 17.42
C ILE A 143 -7.13 -10.80 18.94
N LEU A 144 -7.27 -9.56 19.39
CA LEU A 144 -7.49 -9.26 20.81
C LEU A 144 -8.82 -9.82 21.29
N GLY A 145 -9.88 -9.64 20.50
CA GLY A 145 -11.22 -10.15 20.79
C GLY A 145 -11.26 -11.68 20.89
N LEU A 146 -10.65 -12.38 19.92
CA LEU A 146 -10.54 -13.84 19.94
C LEU A 146 -9.72 -14.32 21.13
N THR A 147 -8.60 -13.66 21.42
CA THR A 147 -7.76 -13.98 22.58
C THR A 147 -8.56 -13.88 23.88
N LEU A 148 -9.34 -12.81 24.05
CA LEU A 148 -10.20 -12.65 25.23
C LEU A 148 -11.33 -13.68 25.27
N TYR A 149 -11.99 -13.92 24.14
CA TYR A 149 -13.09 -14.88 24.03
C TYR A 149 -12.65 -16.29 24.40
N PHE A 150 -11.52 -16.76 23.86
CA PHE A 150 -10.99 -18.08 24.20
C PHE A 150 -10.57 -18.14 25.66
N ARG A 151 -9.94 -17.08 26.19
CA ARG A 151 -9.57 -17.03 27.61
C ARG A 151 -10.78 -17.08 28.57
N THR A 152 -11.94 -16.58 28.17
CA THR A 152 -13.16 -16.62 29.00
C THR A 152 -13.95 -17.91 28.89
N ASN A 153 -13.79 -18.67 27.79
CA ASN A 153 -14.56 -19.88 27.50
C ASN A 153 -13.76 -21.19 27.63
N VAL A 154 -12.44 -21.10 27.81
CA VAL A 154 -11.55 -22.18 28.27
C VAL A 154 -11.41 -22.07 29.79
#